data_AF-U5E845-F1
#
_entry.id   AF-U5E845-F1
#
_cell.length_a   1.000
_cell.length_b   1.000
_cell.length_c   1.000
_cell.angle_alpha   90.00
_cell.angle_beta   90.00
_cell.angle_gamma   90.00
#
_symmetry.space_group_name_H-M   'P 1'
#
loop_
_entity.id
_entity.type
_entity.pdbx_description
1 polymer ?
#
loop_
_entity_poly.entity_id
_entity_poly.type
_entity_poly.pdbx_seq_one_letter_code
_entity_poly.pdbx_strand_id
1 'polypeptide(L)'
;MTGGAGRWLAYALLALPSAVSPVRTRLRVPRRLLRESVTAGKVSTPRCLIHSVLSVGTGALAWFLTILAGLVLVRGLAYPLVAANAYENAWGGPTLAGAWAVHAALGVLIAPAFLAVVTLLGHFQLRLTRTVLGRTPSWWTIPTALALTAAGTLFFIAWLHQI
;
A
#
# COMPACT_ATOMS: atom_id res chain seq x y z
N MET A 1 -0.64 23.80 -1.30
CA MET A 1 -0.77 22.44 -1.88
C MET A 1 -0.46 21.32 -0.85
N THR A 2 -0.77 21.49 0.43
CA THR A 2 -0.26 20.65 1.54
C THR A 2 -1.17 19.50 1.97
N GLY A 3 -2.24 19.21 1.21
CA GLY A 3 -3.08 18.03 1.45
C GLY A 3 -2.55 16.72 0.83
N GLY A 4 -1.31 16.71 0.33
CA GLY A 4 -0.81 15.80 -0.70
C GLY A 4 -0.83 14.31 -0.35
N ALA A 5 0.18 13.79 0.36
CA ALA A 5 0.40 12.35 0.47
C ALA A 5 -0.62 11.60 1.34
N GLY A 6 -1.04 12.18 2.48
CA GLY A 6 -1.92 11.50 3.44
C GLY A 6 -3.28 11.10 2.85
N ARG A 7 -3.85 11.93 1.97
CA ARG A 7 -5.15 11.63 1.32
C ARG A 7 -5.03 10.49 0.31
N TRP A 8 -3.90 10.39 -0.40
CA TRP A 8 -3.61 9.31 -1.34
C TRP A 8 -3.32 8.00 -0.62
N LEU A 9 -2.56 8.04 0.47
CA LEU A 9 -2.34 6.90 1.35
C LEU A 9 -3.67 6.38 1.91
N ALA A 10 -4.50 7.27 2.46
CA ALA A 10 -5.84 6.91 2.94
C ALA A 10 -6.71 6.31 1.82
N TYR A 11 -6.63 6.86 0.60
CA TYR A 11 -7.36 6.32 -0.54
C TYR A 11 -6.88 4.92 -0.94
N ALA A 12 -5.57 4.66 -0.90
CA ALA A 12 -5.00 3.33 -1.16
C ALA A 12 -5.54 2.28 -0.17
N LEU A 13 -5.59 2.63 1.12
CA LEU A 13 -6.11 1.77 2.18
C LEU A 13 -7.62 1.54 2.06
N LEU A 14 -8.38 2.59 1.72
CA LEU A 14 -9.82 2.50 1.50
C LEU A 14 -10.20 1.78 0.19
N ALA A 15 -9.25 1.59 -0.73
CA ALA A 15 -9.50 0.89 -1.98
C ALA A 15 -10.01 -0.54 -1.73
N LEU A 16 -9.39 -1.26 -0.78
CA LEU A 16 -9.78 -2.63 -0.42
C LEU A 16 -11.23 -2.74 0.06
N PRO A 17 -11.69 -2.05 1.13
CA PRO A 17 -13.09 -2.11 1.54
C PRO A 17 -14.04 -1.50 0.50
N SER A 18 -13.59 -0.51 -0.29
CA SER A 18 -14.42 0.08 -1.34
C SER A 18 -14.63 -0.85 -2.54
N ALA A 19 -13.72 -1.78 -2.81
CA ALA A 19 -13.77 -2.67 -3.96
C ALA A 19 -14.99 -3.59 -3.95
N VAL A 20 -15.53 -3.92 -2.77
CA VAL A 20 -16.76 -4.71 -2.61
C VAL A 20 -18.02 -3.85 -2.45
N SER A 21 -17.86 -2.52 -2.31
CA SER A 21 -18.98 -1.60 -2.14
C SER A 21 -19.71 -1.31 -3.46
N PRO A 22 -20.94 -0.75 -3.42
CA PRO A 22 -21.66 -0.33 -4.62
C PRO A 22 -20.85 0.68 -5.46
N VAL A 23 -21.01 0.64 -6.78
CA VAL A 23 -20.28 1.53 -7.72
C VAL A 23 -20.40 3.01 -7.35
N ARG A 24 -21.56 3.45 -6.85
CA ARG A 24 -21.78 4.82 -6.37
C ARG A 24 -20.76 5.21 -5.29
N THR A 25 -20.46 4.31 -4.35
CA THR A 25 -19.47 4.53 -3.29
C THR A 25 -18.07 4.61 -3.89
N ARG A 26 -17.71 3.69 -4.80
CA ARG A 26 -16.39 3.67 -5.48
C ARG A 26 -16.08 4.97 -6.22
N LEU A 27 -17.09 5.61 -6.81
CA LEU A 27 -16.96 6.91 -7.49
C LEU A 27 -17.03 8.10 -6.53
N ARG A 28 -17.71 7.96 -5.38
CA ARG A 28 -17.87 9.01 -4.37
C ARG A 28 -16.62 9.18 -3.51
N VAL A 29 -15.92 8.10 -3.18
CA VAL A 29 -14.69 8.13 -2.36
C VAL A 29 -13.61 9.04 -2.97
N PRO A 30 -13.16 8.87 -4.24
CA PRO A 30 -12.15 9.77 -4.81
C PRO A 30 -12.64 11.21 -4.91
N ARG A 31 -13.94 11.44 -5.16
CA ARG A 31 -14.52 12.79 -5.18
C ARG A 31 -14.43 13.47 -3.81
N ARG A 32 -14.74 12.76 -2.73
CA ARG A 32 -14.72 13.31 -1.37
C ARG A 32 -13.30 13.40 -0.82
N LEU A 33 -12.57 12.29 -0.90
CA LEU A 33 -11.27 12.15 -0.28
C LEU A 33 -10.17 12.82 -1.07
N LEU A 34 -10.20 12.81 -2.41
CA LEU A 34 -9.15 13.40 -3.25
C LEU A 34 -9.55 14.71 -3.92
N ARG A 35 -10.85 15.07 -3.91
CA ARG A 35 -11.43 16.16 -4.71
C ARG A 35 -11.30 15.90 -6.22
N GLU A 36 -11.24 14.63 -6.61
CA GLU A 36 -11.12 14.19 -8.00
C GLU A 36 -12.43 13.54 -8.46
N SER A 37 -13.09 14.12 -9.46
CA SER A 37 -14.30 13.52 -10.04
C SER A 37 -13.93 12.47 -11.09
N VAL A 38 -14.57 11.31 -11.02
CA VAL A 38 -14.51 10.29 -12.07
C VAL A 38 -15.84 10.30 -12.83
N THR A 39 -15.80 10.73 -14.09
CA THR A 39 -16.97 10.67 -14.96
C THR A 39 -17.28 9.22 -15.30
N ALA A 40 -18.43 8.72 -14.84
CA ALA A 40 -18.85 7.35 -15.07
C ALA A 40 -18.96 7.07 -16.59
N GLY A 41 -18.39 5.94 -17.03
CA GLY A 41 -18.61 5.41 -18.37
C GLY A 41 -19.86 4.52 -18.42
N LYS A 42 -19.97 3.68 -19.46
CA LYS A 42 -20.96 2.60 -19.51
C LYS A 42 -20.64 1.58 -18.40
N VAL A 43 -21.26 1.72 -17.22
CA VAL A 43 -21.09 0.80 -16.10
C VAL A 43 -21.83 -0.50 -16.44
N SER A 44 -21.13 -1.63 -16.34
CA SER A 44 -21.68 -2.96 -16.58
C SER A 44 -21.13 -3.93 -15.54
N THR A 45 -21.87 -5.02 -15.27
CA THR A 45 -21.48 -6.03 -14.27
C THR A 45 -20.06 -6.57 -14.48
N PRO A 46 -19.61 -6.91 -15.71
CA PRO A 46 -18.24 -7.37 -15.93
C PRO A 46 -17.19 -6.31 -15.56
N ARG A 47 -17.42 -5.03 -15.92
CA ARG A 47 -16.49 -3.94 -15.56
C ARG A 47 -16.43 -3.73 -14.05
N CYS A 48 -17.56 -3.86 -13.36
CA CYS A 48 -17.60 -3.81 -11.89
C CYS A 48 -16.79 -4.94 -11.26
N LEU A 49 -16.91 -6.16 -11.78
CA LEU A 49 -16.17 -7.33 -11.31
C LEU A 49 -14.65 -7.17 -11.56
N ILE A 50 -14.26 -6.77 -12.78
CA ILE A 50 -12.86 -6.50 -13.12
C ILE A 50 -12.27 -5.43 -12.19
N HIS A 51 -13.00 -4.32 -11.98
CA HIS A 51 -12.55 -3.29 -11.05
C HIS A 51 -12.41 -3.82 -9.63
N SER A 52 -13.39 -4.59 -9.13
CA SER A 52 -13.35 -5.19 -7.81
C SER A 52 -12.12 -6.07 -7.63
N VAL A 53 -11.89 -7.03 -8.52
CA VAL A 53 -10.76 -7.98 -8.43
C VAL A 53 -9.42 -7.24 -8.43
N LEU A 54 -9.21 -6.32 -9.38
CA LEU A 54 -7.96 -5.58 -9.49
C LEU A 54 -7.75 -4.61 -8.31
N SER A 55 -8.82 -3.98 -7.83
CA SER A 55 -8.78 -3.06 -6.68
C SER A 55 -8.56 -3.81 -5.36
N VAL A 56 -9.09 -5.03 -5.21
CA VAL A 56 -8.79 -5.90 -4.06
C VAL A 56 -7.32 -6.29 -4.06
N GLY A 57 -6.78 -6.79 -5.17
CA GLY A 57 -5.38 -7.23 -5.23
C GLY A 57 -4.38 -6.10 -4.90
N THR A 58 -4.55 -4.96 -5.55
CA THR A 58 -3.70 -3.78 -5.31
C THR A 58 -3.98 -3.11 -3.96
N GLY A 59 -5.20 -3.19 -3.43
CA GLY A 59 -5.54 -2.75 -2.09
C GLY A 59 -4.95 -3.62 -0.98
N ALA A 60 -4.91 -4.94 -1.19
CA ALA A 60 -4.29 -5.90 -0.28
C ALA A 60 -2.78 -5.66 -0.18
N LEU A 61 -2.12 -5.39 -1.31
CA LEU A 61 -0.73 -4.96 -1.32
C LEU A 61 -0.51 -3.67 -0.51
N ALA A 62 -1.38 -2.66 -0.66
CA ALA A 62 -1.29 -1.42 0.11
C ALA A 62 -1.41 -1.65 1.62
N TRP A 63 -2.34 -2.52 2.05
CA TRP A 63 -2.48 -2.93 3.45
C TRP A 63 -1.24 -3.67 3.95
N PHE A 64 -0.75 -4.64 3.19
CA PHE A 64 0.45 -5.41 3.54
C PHE A 64 1.67 -4.50 3.74
N LEU A 65 1.95 -3.60 2.81
CA LEU A 65 3.07 -2.65 2.93
C LEU A 65 2.91 -1.70 4.12
N THR A 66 1.67 -1.30 4.46
CA THR A 66 1.40 -0.46 5.63
C THR A 66 1.66 -1.21 6.93
N ILE A 67 1.29 -2.50 7.00
CA ILE A 67 1.60 -3.37 8.14
C ILE A 67 3.11 -3.56 8.27
N LEU A 68 3.82 -3.82 7.16
CA LEU A 68 5.28 -3.91 7.17
C LEU A 68 5.95 -2.61 7.62
N ALA A 69 5.44 -1.45 7.19
CA ALA A 69 5.94 -0.15 7.63
C ALA A 69 5.80 0.03 9.15
N GLY A 70 4.66 -0.35 9.72
CA GLY A 70 4.46 -0.35 11.17
C GLY A 70 5.40 -1.33 11.88
N LEU A 71 5.50 -2.56 11.37
CA LEU A 71 6.33 -3.60 11.96
C LEU A 71 7.81 -3.24 11.98
N VAL A 72 8.37 -2.76 10.86
CA VAL A 72 9.79 -2.40 10.78
C VAL A 72 10.12 -1.19 11.66
N LEU A 73 9.23 -0.20 11.70
CA LEU A 73 9.40 0.98 12.54
C LEU A 73 9.38 0.62 14.02
N VAL A 74 8.37 -0.15 14.45
CA VAL A 74 8.25 -0.59 15.84
C VAL A 74 9.43 -1.47 16.23
N ARG A 75 9.81 -2.48 15.42
CA ARG A 75 10.96 -3.35 15.72
C ARG A 75 12.27 -2.58 15.75
N GLY A 76 12.45 -1.58 14.88
CA GLY A 76 13.65 -0.75 14.86
C GLY A 76 13.79 0.13 16.11
N LEU A 77 12.73 0.86 16.46
CA LEU A 77 12.73 1.78 17.61
C LEU A 77 12.73 1.02 18.95
N ALA A 78 11.98 -0.08 19.03
CA ALA A 78 11.88 -0.94 20.20
C ALA A 78 12.94 -2.07 20.22
N TYR A 79 13.97 -2.01 19.37
CA TYR A 79 15.02 -3.03 19.29
C TYR A 79 15.60 -3.46 20.66
N PRO A 80 15.84 -2.54 21.63
CA PRO A 80 16.36 -2.92 22.94
C PRO A 80 15.42 -3.83 23.74
N LEU A 81 14.10 -3.75 23.50
CA LEU A 81 13.10 -4.62 24.16
C LEU A 81 13.04 -6.02 23.54
N VAL A 82 13.52 -6.19 22.31
CA VAL A 82 13.40 -7.42 21.52
C VAL A 82 14.69 -8.24 21.55
N ALA A 83 15.86 -7.59 21.59
CA ALA A 83 17.16 -8.22 21.41
C ALA A 83 18.18 -7.91 22.52
N ALA A 84 17.70 -7.62 23.74
CA ALA A 84 18.52 -7.19 24.88
C ALA A 84 19.72 -8.10 25.21
N ASN A 85 19.73 -9.35 24.72
CA ASN A 85 20.71 -10.36 25.10
C ASN A 85 21.55 -10.87 23.91
N ALA A 86 21.32 -10.35 22.70
CA ALA A 86 21.86 -10.92 21.45
C ALA A 86 22.45 -9.88 20.48
N TYR A 87 22.83 -8.70 20.98
CA TYR A 87 23.33 -7.59 20.16
C TYR A 87 24.81 -7.71 19.77
N GLU A 88 25.56 -8.65 20.35
CA GLU A 88 27.00 -8.81 20.07
C GLU A 88 27.28 -9.15 18.60
N ASN A 89 26.40 -9.97 17.99
CA ASN A 89 26.49 -10.36 16.58
C ASN A 89 25.53 -9.57 15.67
N ALA A 90 24.85 -8.55 16.22
CA ALA A 90 23.93 -7.73 15.44
C ALA A 90 24.66 -6.66 14.65
N TRP A 91 24.06 -6.19 13.55
CA TRP A 91 24.56 -5.03 12.83
C TRP A 91 24.57 -3.80 13.77
N GLY A 92 25.75 -3.18 13.93
CA GLY A 92 25.97 -2.08 14.89
C GLY A 92 26.47 -2.53 16.28
N GLY A 93 26.62 -3.84 16.53
CA GLY A 93 27.26 -4.37 17.74
C GLY A 93 28.76 -4.00 17.85
N PRO A 94 29.44 -4.32 18.97
CA PRO A 94 29.00 -5.20 20.04
C PRO A 94 28.24 -4.48 21.17
N THR A 95 27.93 -3.18 21.03
CA THR A 95 27.17 -2.44 22.04
C THR A 95 25.68 -2.42 21.70
N LEU A 96 24.84 -2.43 22.74
CA LEU A 96 23.39 -2.24 22.57
C LEU A 96 23.07 -0.91 21.86
N ALA A 97 23.80 0.16 22.20
CA ALA A 97 23.58 1.48 21.62
C ALA A 97 23.83 1.51 20.10
N GLY A 98 24.93 0.90 19.65
CA GLY A 98 25.25 0.82 18.22
C GLY A 98 24.27 -0.07 17.47
N ALA A 99 23.90 -1.23 18.02
CA ALA A 99 22.91 -2.11 17.43
C ALA A 99 21.55 -1.42 17.32
N TRP A 100 21.11 -0.74 18.38
CA TRP A 100 19.89 0.07 18.35
C TRP A 100 19.95 1.17 17.29
N ALA A 101 21.03 1.94 17.22
CA ALA A 101 21.14 3.06 16.28
C ALA A 101 20.95 2.60 14.83
N VAL A 102 21.54 1.46 14.44
CA VAL A 102 21.38 0.88 13.10
C VAL A 102 19.93 0.47 12.85
N HIS A 103 19.31 -0.27 13.77
CA HIS A 103 17.94 -0.79 13.57
C HIS A 103 16.89 0.33 13.63
N ALA A 104 17.07 1.33 14.49
CA ALA A 104 16.25 2.51 14.55
C ALA A 104 16.36 3.31 13.24
N ALA A 105 17.58 3.53 12.73
CA ALA A 105 17.80 4.21 11.45
C ALA A 105 17.14 3.46 10.29
N LEU A 106 17.30 2.13 10.21
CA LEU A 106 16.63 1.31 9.20
C LEU A 106 15.10 1.41 9.31
N GLY A 107 14.53 1.35 10.52
CA GLY A 107 13.10 1.53 10.74
C GLY A 107 12.60 2.89 10.26
N VAL A 108 13.32 3.97 10.59
CA VAL A 108 12.99 5.35 10.21
C VAL A 108 13.13 5.60 8.71
N LEU A 109 14.01 4.87 8.00
CA LEU A 109 14.19 5.02 6.55
C LEU A 109 13.24 4.12 5.74
N ILE A 110 13.09 2.85 6.14
CA ILE A 110 12.30 1.87 5.39
C ILE A 110 10.80 2.10 5.53
N ALA A 111 10.33 2.45 6.74
CA ALA A 111 8.90 2.70 6.96
C ALA A 111 8.31 3.79 6.06
N PRO A 112 8.87 5.02 5.98
CA PRO A 112 8.35 6.03 5.06
C PRO A 112 8.53 5.63 3.59
N ALA A 113 9.54 4.83 3.22
CA ALA A 113 9.66 4.31 1.86
C ALA A 113 8.46 3.41 1.50
N PHE A 114 8.03 2.52 2.39
CA PHE A 114 6.79 1.75 2.18
C PHE A 114 5.56 2.66 2.10
N LEU A 115 5.41 3.66 2.97
CA LEU A 115 4.28 4.59 2.91
C LEU A 115 4.26 5.45 1.63
N ALA A 116 5.43 5.76 1.08
CA ALA A 116 5.56 6.41 -0.23
C ALA A 116 5.05 5.49 -1.35
N VAL A 117 5.40 4.20 -1.34
CA VAL A 117 4.86 3.23 -2.30
C VAL A 117 3.34 3.09 -2.15
N VAL A 118 2.81 3.06 -0.92
CA VAL A 118 1.35 3.05 -0.66
C VAL A 118 0.67 4.30 -1.22
N THR A 119 1.32 5.46 -1.11
CA THR A 119 0.85 6.72 -1.70
C THR A 119 0.74 6.61 -3.23
N LEU A 120 1.76 6.03 -3.88
CA LEU A 120 1.74 5.76 -5.34
C LEU A 120 0.63 4.77 -5.72
N LEU A 121 0.38 3.74 -4.90
CA LEU A 121 -0.76 2.85 -5.09
C LEU A 121 -2.08 3.61 -5.02
N GLY A 122 -2.22 4.63 -4.16
CA GLY A 122 -3.39 5.51 -4.15
C GLY A 122 -3.61 6.23 -5.48
N HIS A 123 -2.55 6.79 -6.07
CA HIS A 123 -2.62 7.38 -7.41
C HIS A 123 -3.03 6.33 -8.46
N PHE A 124 -2.48 5.13 -8.36
CA PHE A 124 -2.79 4.03 -9.25
C PHE A 124 -4.25 3.58 -9.14
N GLN A 125 -4.82 3.50 -7.93
CA GLN A 125 -6.23 3.16 -7.69
C GLN A 125 -7.19 4.14 -8.39
N LEU A 126 -6.85 5.42 -8.41
CA LEU A 126 -7.67 6.42 -9.10
C LEU A 126 -7.61 6.18 -10.61
N ARG A 127 -6.42 5.91 -11.16
CA ARG A 127 -6.26 5.58 -12.57
C ARG A 127 -7.01 4.30 -12.94
N LEU A 128 -6.90 3.25 -12.13
CA LEU A 128 -7.65 2.00 -12.30
C LEU A 128 -9.17 2.25 -12.33
N THR A 129 -9.68 3.06 -11.40
CA THR A 129 -11.10 3.45 -11.35
C THR A 129 -11.52 4.22 -12.60
N ARG A 130 -10.70 5.18 -13.04
CA ARG A 130 -10.94 5.98 -14.26
C ARG A 130 -10.90 5.14 -15.54
N THR A 131 -10.04 4.13 -15.62
CA THR A 131 -9.92 3.21 -16.75
C THR A 131 -11.05 2.19 -16.80
N VAL A 132 -11.34 1.52 -15.69
CA VAL A 132 -12.29 0.40 -15.68
C VAL A 132 -13.73 0.86 -15.52
N LEU A 133 -14.00 1.91 -14.73
CA LEU A 133 -15.36 2.40 -14.49
C LEU A 133 -15.65 3.75 -15.14
N GLY A 134 -14.60 4.52 -15.45
CA GLY A 134 -14.71 5.82 -16.11
C GLY A 134 -14.66 5.74 -17.65
N ARG A 135 -14.32 6.89 -18.24
CA ARG A 135 -14.23 7.12 -19.70
C ARG A 135 -12.81 7.35 -20.21
N THR A 136 -11.79 7.06 -19.41
CA THR A 136 -10.38 7.28 -19.78
C THR A 136 -9.66 5.93 -19.92
N PRO A 137 -9.81 5.24 -21.07
CA PRO A 137 -9.16 3.95 -21.28
C PRO A 137 -7.64 4.08 -21.19
N SER A 138 -7.00 3.05 -20.64
CA SER A 138 -5.55 2.96 -20.50
C SER A 138 -5.17 1.49 -20.61
N TRP A 139 -4.49 1.13 -21.69
CA TRP A 139 -4.18 -0.26 -22.03
C TRP A 139 -3.21 -0.91 -21.02
N TRP A 140 -2.33 -0.13 -20.41
CA TRP A 140 -1.32 -0.62 -19.46
C TRP A 140 -1.84 -0.77 -18.03
N THR A 141 -2.95 -0.13 -17.67
CA THR A 141 -3.40 -0.08 -16.28
C THR A 141 -3.86 -1.45 -15.75
N ILE A 142 -4.52 -2.25 -16.58
CA ILE A 142 -4.92 -3.62 -16.22
C ILE A 142 -3.68 -4.53 -16.06
N PRO A 143 -2.76 -4.65 -17.03
CA PRO A 143 -1.57 -5.50 -16.86
C PRO A 143 -0.69 -5.04 -15.69
N THR A 144 -0.54 -3.74 -15.44
CA THR A 144 0.17 -3.27 -14.24
C THR A 144 -0.54 -3.67 -12.95
N ALA A 145 -1.87 -3.61 -12.89
CA ALA A 145 -2.62 -4.06 -11.70
C ALA A 145 -2.42 -5.56 -11.44
N LEU A 146 -2.42 -6.37 -12.50
CA LEU A 146 -2.13 -7.80 -12.42
C LEU A 146 -0.70 -8.06 -11.95
N ALA A 147 0.29 -7.37 -12.54
CA ALA A 147 1.69 -7.49 -12.16
C ALA A 147 1.94 -7.08 -10.70
N LEU A 148 1.37 -5.96 -10.25
CA LEU A 148 1.45 -5.51 -8.86
C LEU A 148 0.79 -6.52 -7.90
N THR A 149 -0.36 -7.08 -8.29
CA THR A 149 -1.03 -8.10 -7.47
C THR A 149 -0.17 -9.37 -7.38
N ALA A 150 0.34 -9.87 -8.50
CA ALA A 150 1.20 -11.06 -8.53
C ALA A 150 2.49 -10.86 -7.73
N ALA A 151 3.20 -9.75 -7.95
CA ALA A 151 4.41 -9.41 -7.21
C ALA A 151 4.12 -9.25 -5.71
N GLY A 152 3.00 -8.61 -5.35
CA GLY A 152 2.56 -8.47 -3.97
C GLY A 152 2.28 -9.81 -3.30
N THR A 153 1.60 -10.71 -3.99
CA THR A 153 1.33 -12.07 -3.50
C THR A 153 2.62 -12.86 -3.30
N LEU A 154 3.53 -12.84 -4.28
CA LEU A 154 4.83 -13.53 -4.16
C LEU A 154 5.65 -12.96 -3.01
N PHE A 155 5.67 -11.64 -2.85
CA PHE A 155 6.37 -11.00 -1.75
C PHE A 155 5.76 -11.37 -0.39
N PHE A 156 4.42 -11.39 -0.28
CA PHE A 156 3.73 -11.83 0.92
C PHE A 156 4.05 -13.28 1.29
N ILE A 157 4.04 -14.20 0.31
CA ILE A 157 4.39 -15.61 0.52
C ILE A 157 5.85 -15.74 0.96
N ALA A 158 6.76 -15.06 0.27
CA ALA A 158 8.18 -15.08 0.62
C ALA A 158 8.41 -14.55 2.05
N TRP A 159 7.71 -13.50 2.45
CA TRP A 159 7.76 -12.95 3.79
C TRP A 159 7.20 -13.90 4.85
N LEU A 160 6.10 -14.60 4.56
CA LEU A 160 5.56 -15.62 5.48
C LEU A 160 6.53 -16.78 5.71
N HIS A 161 7.31 -17.17 4.70
CA HIS A 161 8.32 -18.21 4.84
C HIS A 161 9.62 -17.72 5.52
N GLN A 162 9.77 -16.42 5.77
CA GLN A 162 10.91 -15.87 6.52
C GLN A 162 10.68 -15.82 8.04
N ILE A 163 9.43 -15.93 8.50
CA ILE A 163 9.06 -15.96 9.91
C ILE A 163 9.06 -17.40 10.41
#